data_AF-A0A7S1FSM8-F1
#
_entry.id   AF-A0A7S1FSM8-F1
#
_cell.length_a   1.000
_cell.length_b   1.000
_cell.length_c   1.000
_cell.angle_alpha   90.00
_cell.angle_beta   90.00
_cell.angle_gamma   90.00
#
_symmetry.space_group_name_H-M   'P 1'
#
loop_
_entity.id
_entity.type
_entity.pdbx_description
1 polymer ?
#
loop_
_entity_poly.entity_id
_entity_poly.type
_entity_poly.pdbx_seq_one_letter_code
_entity_poly.pdbx_strand_id
1 'polypeptide(L)'
;DSLTVRSLTTTEEFATDSFQNLLYSICRFREVTGKYPENIHVVSYSFKKNRFKEMHAGALIWPPDQFRFTGVDPPSYTGFNLNDAIAGEQKNAALPFAGDPYGCHTAALQEKRKQRNPFMRTPPYELTCPEIKSLLTWCGPEIYNEEDLPWQILS
;
A
#
# COMPACT_ATOMS: atom_id res chain seq x y z
N ASP A 1 -24.96 5.38 21.36
CA ASP A 1 -25.01 4.69 20.06
C ASP A 1 -23.71 3.97 19.76
N SER A 2 -23.77 2.65 19.51
CA SER A 2 -22.61 1.87 19.09
C SER A 2 -22.29 2.19 17.63
N LEU A 3 -21.05 2.57 17.34
CA LEU A 3 -20.58 2.78 15.98
C LEU A 3 -20.71 1.47 15.19
N THR A 4 -21.29 1.54 13.99
CA THR A 4 -21.42 0.39 13.09
C THR A 4 -20.20 0.29 12.18
N VAL A 5 -19.92 -0.90 11.64
CA VAL A 5 -18.88 -1.07 10.61
C VAL A 5 -19.10 -0.11 9.44
N ARG A 6 -20.35 0.04 9.00
CA ARG A 6 -20.71 0.95 7.89
C ARG A 6 -20.34 2.40 8.18
N SER A 7 -20.62 2.90 9.39
CA SER A 7 -20.28 4.29 9.78
C SER A 7 -18.78 4.53 9.94
N LEU A 8 -17.97 3.47 10.05
CA LEU A 8 -16.52 3.54 10.18
C LEU A 8 -15.80 3.20 8.87
N THR A 9 -16.55 3.01 7.79
CA THR A 9 -15.99 2.69 6.47
C THR A 9 -15.73 3.98 5.70
N THR A 10 -14.53 4.11 5.13
CA THR A 10 -14.15 5.21 4.24
C THR A 10 -13.44 4.65 3.01
N THR A 11 -13.28 5.47 1.98
CA THR A 11 -12.55 5.13 0.76
C THR A 11 -11.32 6.01 0.59
N GLU A 12 -10.29 5.42 -0.01
CA GLU A 12 -9.10 6.07 -0.57
C GLU A 12 -9.23 5.92 -2.10
N GLU A 13 -9.06 7.01 -2.85
CA GLU A 13 -9.40 7.07 -4.29
C GLU A 13 -8.31 7.71 -5.16
N PHE A 14 -7.12 7.93 -4.61
CA PHE A 14 -5.97 8.53 -5.30
C PHE A 14 -4.87 7.53 -5.62
N ALA A 15 -4.80 6.38 -4.95
CA ALA A 15 -3.76 5.40 -5.23
C ALA A 15 -3.83 4.88 -6.67
N THR A 16 -2.68 4.89 -7.33
CA THR A 16 -2.50 4.43 -8.71
C THR A 16 -1.73 3.11 -8.80
N ASP A 17 -1.19 2.63 -7.68
CA ASP A 17 -0.57 1.31 -7.57
C ASP A 17 -0.76 0.70 -6.19
N SER A 18 -0.20 -0.49 -5.99
CA SER A 18 -0.31 -1.24 -4.74
C SER A 18 0.48 -0.68 -3.56
N PHE A 19 1.60 0.00 -3.83
CA PHE A 19 2.37 0.62 -2.77
C PHE A 19 1.59 1.82 -2.24
N GLN A 20 1.08 2.66 -3.16
CA GLN A 20 0.17 3.75 -2.84
C GLN A 20 -1.12 3.26 -2.18
N ASN A 21 -1.68 2.11 -2.59
CA ASN A 21 -2.85 1.55 -1.90
C ASN A 21 -2.60 1.39 -0.39
N LEU A 22 -1.40 0.95 0.00
CA LEU A 22 -1.05 0.80 1.41
C LEU A 22 -0.76 2.16 2.06
N LEU A 23 0.18 2.93 1.50
CA LEU A 23 0.61 4.21 2.05
C LEU A 23 -0.54 5.22 2.15
N TYR A 24 -1.34 5.37 1.10
CA TYR A 24 -2.45 6.32 1.08
C TYR A 24 -3.62 5.86 1.94
N SER A 25 -3.81 4.55 2.14
CA SER A 25 -4.79 4.06 3.13
C SER A 25 -4.38 4.44 4.56
N ILE A 26 -3.09 4.38 4.88
CA ILE A 26 -2.55 4.86 6.17
C ILE A 26 -2.83 6.36 6.33
N CYS A 27 -2.53 7.16 5.30
CA CYS A 27 -2.81 8.59 5.31
C CYS A 27 -4.30 8.89 5.46
N ARG A 28 -5.15 8.20 4.70
CA ARG A 28 -6.60 8.37 4.76
C ARG A 28 -7.17 7.98 6.12
N PHE A 29 -6.64 6.92 6.74
CA PHE A 29 -6.98 6.56 8.12
C PHE A 29 -6.63 7.68 9.10
N ARG A 30 -5.42 8.25 9.00
CA ARG A 30 -5.03 9.41 9.79
C ARG A 30 -6.00 10.56 9.57
N GLU A 31 -6.29 10.91 8.32
CA GLU A 31 -7.15 12.05 7.99
C GLU A 31 -8.54 11.95 8.62
N VAL A 32 -9.13 10.75 8.69
CA VAL A 32 -10.48 10.56 9.25
C VAL A 32 -10.51 10.30 10.76
N THR A 33 -9.43 9.78 11.36
CA THR A 33 -9.38 9.42 12.79
C THR A 33 -8.54 10.34 13.65
N GLY A 34 -7.68 11.15 13.04
CA GLY A 34 -6.69 11.98 13.71
C GLY A 34 -5.44 11.23 14.20
N LYS A 35 -5.32 9.91 13.98
CA LYS A 35 -4.18 9.08 14.41
C LYS A 35 -3.75 8.11 13.32
N TYR A 36 -2.48 7.71 13.30
CA TYR A 36 -2.03 6.60 12.46
C TYR A 36 -2.58 5.26 12.99
N PRO A 37 -2.80 4.25 12.11
CA PRO A 37 -3.34 2.98 12.55
C PRO A 37 -2.31 2.20 13.37
N GLU A 38 -2.76 1.55 14.45
CA GLU A 38 -1.92 0.63 15.24
C GLU A 38 -1.82 -0.76 14.62
N ASN A 39 -2.79 -1.13 13.78
CA ASN A 39 -2.85 -2.43 13.11
C ASN A 39 -3.35 -2.26 11.69
N ILE A 40 -2.73 -2.96 10.75
CA ILE A 40 -3.19 -3.04 9.36
C ILE A 40 -3.55 -4.48 9.04
N HIS A 41 -4.76 -4.69 8.52
CA HIS A 41 -5.18 -5.98 7.98
C HIS A 41 -5.58 -5.81 6.52
N VAL A 42 -4.75 -6.32 5.61
CA VAL A 42 -5.04 -6.33 4.18
C VAL A 42 -5.84 -7.58 3.81
N VAL A 43 -6.95 -7.40 3.09
CA VAL A 43 -7.73 -8.50 2.49
C VAL A 43 -7.65 -8.36 0.98
N SER A 44 -7.06 -9.34 0.30
CA SER A 44 -6.92 -9.33 -1.16
C SER A 44 -6.70 -10.75 -1.70
N TYR A 45 -6.45 -10.88 -3.00
CA TYR A 45 -6.04 -12.14 -3.60
C TYR A 45 -4.75 -12.68 -2.96
N SER A 46 -4.68 -13.99 -2.73
CA SER A 46 -3.61 -14.62 -1.95
C SER A 46 -2.23 -14.42 -2.58
N PHE A 47 -2.14 -14.44 -3.91
CA PHE A 47 -0.89 -14.28 -4.65
C PHE A 47 -0.21 -12.91 -4.40
N LYS A 48 -0.94 -11.90 -3.89
CA LYS A 48 -0.37 -10.58 -3.57
C LYS A 48 0.28 -10.51 -2.19
N LYS A 49 0.12 -11.54 -1.35
CA LYS A 49 0.51 -11.51 0.06
C LYS A 49 1.97 -11.12 0.27
N ASN A 50 2.89 -11.75 -0.46
CA ASN A 50 4.32 -11.47 -0.32
C ASN A 50 4.65 -10.01 -0.63
N ARG A 51 4.10 -9.48 -1.73
CA ARG A 51 4.34 -8.09 -2.13
C ARG A 51 3.81 -7.09 -1.11
N PHE A 52 2.65 -7.33 -0.52
CA PHE A 52 2.13 -6.41 0.51
C PHE A 52 2.88 -6.55 1.83
N LYS A 53 3.09 -7.78 2.31
CA LYS A 53 3.60 -8.03 3.65
C LYS A 53 5.12 -7.84 3.76
N GLU A 54 5.87 -8.38 2.81
CA GLU A 54 7.34 -8.38 2.92
C GLU A 54 7.94 -7.17 2.18
N MET A 55 7.33 -6.73 1.08
CA MET A 55 7.89 -5.63 0.27
C MET A 55 7.30 -4.27 0.65
N HIS A 56 5.98 -4.06 0.49
CA HIS A 56 5.38 -2.75 0.72
C HIS A 56 5.40 -2.36 2.19
N ALA A 57 4.95 -3.24 3.08
CA ALA A 57 5.03 -2.98 4.52
C ALA A 57 6.49 -2.87 4.99
N GLY A 58 7.41 -3.64 4.39
CA GLY A 58 8.85 -3.52 4.64
C GLY A 58 9.43 -2.15 4.22
N ALA A 59 9.04 -1.65 3.04
CA ALA A 59 9.41 -0.31 2.55
C ALA A 59 8.84 0.82 3.42
N LEU A 60 7.73 0.57 4.12
CA LEU A 60 7.16 1.47 5.11
C LEU A 60 7.69 1.23 6.53
N ILE A 61 8.59 0.25 6.72
CA ILE A 61 9.12 -0.15 8.03
C ILE A 61 7.98 -0.44 9.04
N TRP A 62 6.90 -1.05 8.55
CA TRP A 62 5.75 -1.34 9.37
C TRP A 62 6.05 -2.51 10.33
N PRO A 63 5.68 -2.44 11.62
CA PRO A 63 5.97 -3.51 12.57
C PRO A 63 5.34 -4.85 12.14
N PRO A 64 6.11 -5.94 11.99
CA PRO A 64 5.61 -7.20 11.44
C PRO A 64 4.47 -7.85 12.24
N ASP A 65 4.42 -7.62 13.55
CA ASP A 65 3.37 -8.09 14.46
C ASP A 65 2.06 -7.29 14.33
N GLN A 66 2.13 -6.07 13.79
CA GLN A 66 1.00 -5.18 13.53
C GLN A 66 0.50 -5.23 12.08
N PHE A 67 1.05 -6.11 11.23
CA PHE A 67 0.62 -6.30 9.85
C PHE A 67 0.06 -7.69 9.58
N ARG A 68 -1.21 -7.75 9.19
CA ARG A 68 -1.92 -8.99 8.85
C ARG A 68 -2.37 -8.99 7.41
N PHE A 69 -2.44 -10.18 6.81
CA PHE A 69 -2.92 -10.36 5.44
C PHE A 69 -3.81 -11.61 5.35
N THR A 70 -5.02 -11.44 4.84
CA THR A 70 -5.92 -12.53 4.46
C THR A 70 -6.01 -12.63 2.94
N GLY A 71 -5.59 -13.79 2.42
CA GLY A 71 -5.77 -14.15 1.02
C GLY A 71 -7.18 -14.70 0.79
N VAL A 72 -7.89 -14.14 -0.19
CA VAL A 72 -9.20 -14.61 -0.63
C VAL A 72 -9.14 -14.81 -2.14
N ASP A 73 -9.20 -16.07 -2.57
CA ASP A 73 -9.19 -16.43 -3.98
C ASP A 73 -10.57 -16.90 -4.44
N PRO A 74 -10.96 -16.59 -5.69
CA PRO A 74 -12.15 -17.16 -6.28
C PRO A 74 -12.06 -18.68 -6.32
N PRO A 75 -13.19 -19.39 -6.16
CA PRO A 75 -13.22 -20.83 -6.36
C PRO A 75 -12.74 -21.22 -7.77
N SER A 76 -12.10 -22.38 -7.90
CA SER A 76 -11.53 -22.85 -9.17
C SER A 76 -12.53 -22.97 -10.32
N TYR A 77 -13.81 -23.25 -10.01
CA TYR A 77 -14.88 -23.34 -11.01
C TYR A 77 -15.21 -22.01 -11.70
N THR A 78 -14.69 -20.89 -11.20
CA THR A 78 -14.86 -19.56 -11.84
C THR A 78 -13.94 -19.35 -13.05
N GLY A 79 -13.05 -20.32 -13.33
CA GLY A 79 -12.00 -20.17 -14.34
C GLY A 79 -10.77 -19.41 -13.85
N PHE A 80 -10.71 -19.07 -12.56
CA PHE A 80 -9.54 -18.45 -11.94
C PHE A 80 -8.37 -19.44 -11.90
N ASN A 81 -7.27 -19.09 -12.57
CA ASN A 81 -6.01 -19.85 -12.52
C ASN A 81 -5.02 -19.18 -11.58
N LEU A 82 -4.84 -19.75 -10.39
CA LEU A 82 -3.91 -19.23 -9.38
C LEU A 82 -2.45 -19.24 -9.86
N ASN A 83 -2.03 -20.25 -10.64
CA ASN A 83 -0.64 -20.35 -11.11
C ASN A 83 -0.31 -19.22 -12.09
N ASP A 84 -1.21 -18.95 -13.04
CA ASP A 84 -1.05 -17.85 -13.99
C ASP A 84 -1.06 -16.50 -13.27
N ALA A 85 -1.92 -16.34 -12.26
CA ALA A 85 -1.98 -15.15 -11.43
C ALA A 85 -0.68 -14.93 -10.63
N ILE A 86 -0.09 -15.98 -10.06
CA ILE A 86 1.21 -15.93 -9.37
C ILE A 86 2.32 -15.53 -10.35
N ALA A 87 2.38 -16.17 -11.53
CA ALA A 87 3.38 -15.84 -12.54
C ALA A 87 3.26 -14.39 -13.02
N GLY A 88 2.02 -13.94 -13.25
CA GLY A 88 1.71 -12.57 -13.63
C GLY A 88 2.07 -11.56 -12.54
N GLU A 89 1.78 -11.85 -11.28
CA GLU A 89 2.15 -11.03 -10.13
C GLU A 89 3.67 -10.91 -9.99
N GLN A 90 4.39 -12.04 -10.07
CA GLN A 90 5.84 -12.07 -9.94
C GLN A 90 6.50 -11.20 -11.01
N LYS A 91 6.13 -11.40 -12.28
CA LYS A 91 6.70 -10.69 -13.42
C LYS A 91 6.35 -9.22 -13.46
N ASN A 92 5.08 -8.89 -13.23
CA ASN A 92 4.55 -7.55 -13.52
C ASN A 92 4.48 -6.63 -12.30
N ALA A 93 4.71 -7.15 -11.09
CA ALA A 93 4.66 -6.36 -9.87
C ALA A 93 5.81 -6.68 -8.92
N ALA A 94 5.97 -7.91 -8.44
CA ALA A 94 6.96 -8.22 -7.40
C ALA A 94 8.40 -7.94 -7.87
N LEU A 95 8.81 -8.41 -9.05
CA LEU A 95 10.15 -8.13 -9.58
C LEU A 95 10.41 -6.62 -9.78
N PRO A 96 9.50 -5.84 -10.41
CA PRO A 96 9.63 -4.38 -10.47
C PRO A 96 9.81 -3.70 -9.11
N PHE A 97 8.97 -4.02 -8.12
CA PHE A 97 9.04 -3.39 -6.80
C PHE A 97 10.25 -3.84 -5.97
N ALA A 98 10.88 -4.98 -6.30
CA ALA A 98 12.06 -5.44 -5.57
C ALA A 98 13.29 -4.54 -5.76
N GLY A 99 13.44 -3.95 -6.96
CA GLY A 99 14.49 -2.96 -7.25
C GLY A 99 14.03 -1.51 -7.16
N ASP A 100 12.75 -1.29 -6.88
CA ASP A 100 12.12 0.04 -6.84
C ASP A 100 10.98 0.04 -5.82
N PRO A 101 11.31 -0.01 -4.51
CA PRO A 101 10.31 -0.23 -3.45
C PRO A 101 9.20 0.83 -3.42
N TYR A 102 9.51 2.06 -3.86
CA TYR A 102 8.59 3.19 -3.92
C TYR A 102 7.99 3.42 -5.31
N GLY A 103 8.29 2.54 -6.28
CA GLY A 103 7.74 2.56 -7.64
C GLY A 103 8.11 3.80 -8.46
N CYS A 104 9.24 4.43 -8.16
CA CYS A 104 9.73 5.70 -8.67
C CYS A 104 10.47 5.63 -10.00
N HIS A 105 11.26 4.57 -10.21
CA HIS A 105 12.28 4.52 -11.26
C HIS A 105 11.98 3.51 -12.35
N THR A 106 11.20 2.48 -12.05
CA THR A 106 10.85 1.44 -13.01
C THR A 106 9.87 1.99 -14.03
N ALA A 107 10.28 2.08 -15.30
CA ALA A 107 9.47 2.62 -16.39
C ALA A 107 8.07 1.99 -16.47
N ALA A 108 7.97 0.66 -16.29
CA ALA A 108 6.68 -0.04 -16.31
C ALA A 108 5.77 0.31 -15.11
N LEU A 109 6.32 0.64 -13.94
CA LEU A 109 5.54 1.10 -12.79
C LEU A 109 5.08 2.54 -12.99
N GLN A 110 5.98 3.41 -13.44
CA GLN A 110 5.69 4.81 -13.77
C GLN A 110 4.62 4.93 -14.85
N GLU A 111 4.68 4.11 -15.90
CA GLU A 111 3.66 4.09 -16.95
C GLU A 111 2.30 3.65 -16.41
N LYS A 112 2.25 2.63 -15.54
CA LYS A 112 1.00 2.23 -14.85
C LYS A 112 0.44 3.36 -14.00
N ARG A 113 1.27 4.11 -13.27
CA ARG A 113 0.85 5.28 -12.47
C ARG A 113 0.19 6.33 -13.36
N LYS A 114 0.84 6.70 -14.48
CA LYS A 114 0.33 7.67 -15.44
C LYS A 114 -1.01 7.24 -16.04
N GLN A 115 -1.11 6.00 -16.52
CA GLN A 115 -2.33 5.46 -17.12
C GLN A 115 -3.51 5.40 -16.15
N ARG A 116 -3.25 5.20 -14.86
CA ARG A 116 -4.28 5.11 -13.81
C ARG A 116 -4.66 6.46 -13.21
N ASN A 117 -4.03 7.55 -13.63
CA ASN A 117 -4.41 8.91 -13.28
C ASN A 117 -4.77 9.76 -14.51
N PRO A 118 -5.78 9.35 -15.31
CA PRO A 118 -6.14 10.04 -16.55
C PRO A 118 -6.63 11.48 -16.33
N PHE A 119 -7.07 11.81 -15.12
CA PHE A 119 -7.56 13.13 -14.74
C PHE A 119 -6.54 13.97 -13.97
N MET A 120 -5.28 13.51 -13.88
CA MET A 120 -4.18 14.24 -13.22
C MET A 120 -4.54 14.73 -11.81
N ARG A 121 -5.22 13.90 -11.03
CA ARG A 121 -5.55 14.18 -9.63
C ARG A 121 -4.28 14.19 -8.78
N THR A 122 -4.21 15.10 -7.83
CA THR A 122 -3.12 15.17 -6.84
C THR A 122 -3.64 14.68 -5.48
N PRO A 123 -3.00 13.70 -4.84
CA PRO A 123 -3.36 13.27 -3.49
C PRO A 123 -3.08 14.37 -2.45
N PRO A 124 -3.92 14.56 -1.43
CA PRO A 124 -3.76 15.65 -0.45
C PRO A 124 -2.75 15.33 0.67
N TYR A 125 -2.13 14.14 0.66
CA TYR A 125 -1.51 13.57 1.86
C TYR A 125 -0.24 14.28 2.35
N GLU A 126 0.48 14.99 1.50
CA GLU A 126 1.59 15.85 1.99
C GLU A 126 1.10 16.98 2.91
N LEU A 127 -0.15 17.41 2.74
CA LEU A 127 -0.80 18.43 3.57
C LEU A 127 -1.49 17.81 4.78
N THR A 128 -2.17 16.68 4.59
CA THR A 128 -3.01 16.07 5.64
C THR A 128 -2.27 15.07 6.53
N CYS A 129 -1.07 14.65 6.14
CA CYS A 129 -0.17 13.78 6.91
C CYS A 129 1.26 14.36 6.95
N PRO A 130 1.44 15.56 7.54
CA PRO A 130 2.72 16.25 7.54
C PRO A 130 3.83 15.46 8.26
N GLU A 131 3.47 14.58 9.20
CA GLU A 131 4.40 13.78 10.00
C GLU A 131 5.16 12.73 9.17
N ILE A 132 4.66 12.38 7.97
CA ILE A 132 5.32 11.43 7.05
C ILE A 132 5.58 12.05 5.68
N LYS A 133 5.64 13.38 5.60
CA LYS A 133 5.81 14.09 4.33
C LYS A 133 7.10 13.69 3.61
N SER A 134 8.20 13.55 4.35
CA SER A 134 9.50 13.10 3.84
C SER A 134 9.39 11.71 3.17
N LEU A 135 8.70 10.76 3.81
CA LEU A 135 8.39 9.44 3.25
C LEU A 135 7.49 9.51 2.00
N LEU A 136 6.46 10.37 1.99
CA LEU A 136 5.56 10.54 0.84
C LEU A 136 6.28 11.01 -0.43
N THR A 137 7.34 11.79 -0.25
CA THR A 137 8.21 12.27 -1.35
C THR A 137 9.46 11.42 -1.56
N TRP A 138 9.63 10.35 -0.77
CA TRP A 138 10.82 9.51 -0.84
C TRP A 138 10.83 8.68 -2.12
N CYS A 139 12.00 8.66 -2.74
CA CYS A 139 12.22 8.09 -4.05
C CYS A 139 13.61 7.45 -4.14
N GLY A 140 14.23 7.14 -3.00
CA GLY A 140 15.53 6.48 -2.95
C GLY A 140 15.43 4.99 -3.31
N PRO A 141 16.53 4.37 -3.78
CA PRO A 141 16.57 2.91 -3.97
C PRO A 141 16.60 2.16 -2.64
N GLU A 142 17.08 2.81 -1.58
CA GLU A 142 17.18 2.25 -0.23
C GLU A 142 15.87 2.38 0.55
N ILE A 143 15.70 1.51 1.55
CA ILE A 143 14.63 1.65 2.54
C ILE A 143 14.79 2.99 3.25
N TYR A 144 13.68 3.69 3.44
CA TYR A 144 13.63 5.02 4.01
C TYR A 144 14.24 5.00 5.41
N ASN A 145 15.05 6.01 5.73
CA ASN A 145 15.79 6.08 7.00
C ASN A 145 16.06 7.52 7.45
N GLU A 146 15.35 8.50 6.89
CA GLU A 146 15.60 9.93 7.14
C GLU A 146 15.06 10.37 8.51
N GLU A 147 13.89 9.89 8.91
CA GLU A 147 13.22 10.26 10.15
C GLU A 147 12.50 9.05 10.77
N ASP A 148 12.24 9.12 12.07
CA ASP A 148 11.41 8.12 12.74
C ASP A 148 9.94 8.27 12.29
N LEU A 149 9.36 7.17 11.83
CA LEU A 149 7.97 7.13 11.40
C LEU A 149 7.03 6.98 12.61
N PRO A 150 5.81 7.55 12.57
CA PRO A 150 4.90 7.54 13.72
C PRO A 150 4.57 6.15 14.29
N TRP A 151 4.59 5.11 13.46
CA TRP A 151 4.35 3.72 13.87
C TRP A 151 5.59 3.00 14.42
N GLN A 152 6.78 3.60 14.34
CA GLN A 152 8.00 3.05 14.97
C GLN A 152 8.13 3.48 16.44
N ILE A 153 7.44 4.54 16.84
CA ILE A 153 7.49 5.11 18.21
C ILE A 153 6.41 4.47 19.10
N LEU A 154 5.41 3.81 18.50
CA LEU A 154 4.29 3.16 19.19
C LEU A 154 4.58 1.72 19.65
N SER A 155 5.80 1.21 19.43
CA SER A 155 6.25 -0.13 19.85
C SER A 155 7.09 -0.10 21.12
#